data_AF-A0A836EP02-F1
#
_entry.id   AF-A0A836EP02-F1
#
_cell.length_a   1.000
_cell.length_b   1.000
_cell.length_c   1.000
_cell.angle_alpha   90.00
_cell.angle_beta   90.00
_cell.angle_gamma   90.00
#
_symmetry.space_group_name_H-M   'P 1'
#
loop_
_entity.id
_entity.type
_entity.pdbx_description
1 polymer ?
#
loop_
_entity_poly.entity_id
_entity_poly.type
_entity_poly.pdbx_seq_one_letter_code
_entity_poly.pdbx_strand_id
1 'polypeptide(L)'
;MGSLIGIRFCANRQLKNYTVISALKLRQKYMHHCSSNKMIYYLQSQRRPLQIVQCCDVSNFSLCNFKTNNVRDFSITSDLLAKSKNRGEKKQKTQHIDYNEFEQVVDVNKLISQLDNAIEKLKDDFIQHLSVRSNVGAIDMLSVKFDGKDFTLQELAKISRKPKLIVLNVSTFPQAIPDILKSLTKNQMKLNPQQDGTTIYVPIPKVTKEQREILSKNAKSFYVKCCDNVRQVRNKQIKAVKQKEKLAKDLVFRIESYIDILSHQYTNKAEQMLETKQKELLGDSE
;
A
#
# COMPACT_ATOMS: atom_id res chain seq x y z
N MET A 1 -66.20 13.20 13.54
CA MET A 1 -65.26 13.90 12.62
C MET A 1 -64.39 14.80 13.48
N GLY A 2 -63.33 14.33 14.12
CA GLY A 2 -62.08 13.86 13.53
C GLY A 2 -60.97 14.71 14.16
N SER A 3 -60.23 14.12 15.10
CA SER A 3 -59.14 14.73 15.86
C SER A 3 -57.95 15.03 14.95
N LEU A 4 -57.33 16.20 15.07
CA LEU A 4 -55.99 16.45 14.56
C LEU A 4 -55.14 17.13 15.63
N ILE A 5 -54.43 16.24 16.30
CA ILE A 5 -53.36 16.45 17.27
C ILE A 5 -52.30 17.37 16.66
N GLY A 6 -52.14 18.56 17.23
CA GLY A 6 -50.96 19.39 17.03
C GLY A 6 -49.85 18.93 17.97
N ILE A 7 -48.78 18.32 17.42
CA ILE A 7 -47.53 18.09 18.16
C ILE A 7 -46.47 19.05 17.64
N ARG A 8 -46.01 19.90 18.56
CA ARG A 8 -44.78 20.70 18.50
C ARG A 8 -43.59 19.84 18.08
N PHE A 9 -42.69 20.40 17.27
CA PHE A 9 -41.26 20.18 17.49
C PHE A 9 -40.51 21.50 17.53
N CYS A 10 -39.73 21.64 18.61
CA CYS A 10 -38.99 22.80 19.03
C CYS A 10 -37.93 23.27 18.02
N ALA A 11 -37.69 24.57 18.04
CA ALA A 11 -36.52 25.23 17.47
C ALA A 11 -35.21 24.62 17.97
N ASN A 12 -34.17 24.59 17.12
CA ASN A 12 -32.84 24.92 17.61
C ASN A 12 -31.87 25.40 16.51
N ARG A 13 -31.60 26.71 16.57
CA ARG A 13 -30.29 27.38 16.58
C ARG A 13 -29.10 26.69 15.87
N GLN A 14 -28.45 27.51 15.03
CA GLN A 14 -27.04 27.49 14.60
C GLN A 14 -26.73 26.99 13.18
N LEU A 15 -27.18 27.77 12.18
CA LEU A 15 -26.44 27.94 10.93
C LEU A 15 -25.49 29.15 11.00
N LYS A 16 -24.62 29.17 12.00
CA LYS A 16 -23.49 30.13 12.07
C LYS A 16 -22.23 29.31 11.84
N ASN A 17 -21.50 29.60 10.75
CA ASN A 17 -20.18 29.05 10.36
C ASN A 17 -20.20 27.90 9.32
N TYR A 18 -20.76 28.15 8.13
CA TYR A 18 -20.54 27.29 6.96
C TYR A 18 -19.90 28.12 5.84
N THR A 19 -18.73 27.70 5.36
CA THR A 19 -18.13 28.22 4.13
C THR A 19 -18.59 27.38 2.95
N VAL A 20 -19.34 27.98 2.03
CA VAL A 20 -19.80 27.36 0.78
C VAL A 20 -18.67 27.45 -0.24
N ILE A 21 -18.17 26.32 -0.74
CA ILE A 21 -17.24 26.29 -1.89
C ILE A 21 -18.05 26.03 -3.16
N SER A 22 -18.01 27.03 -4.04
CA SER A 22 -18.54 27.22 -5.41
C SER A 22 -19.56 26.25 -6.04
N ALA A 23 -20.55 26.87 -6.69
CA ALA A 23 -21.51 26.26 -7.60
C ALA A 23 -20.91 26.06 -9.01
N LEU A 24 -20.96 24.83 -9.52
CA LEU A 24 -20.80 24.52 -10.95
C LEU A 24 -22.17 24.35 -11.59
N LYS A 25 -22.51 25.23 -12.53
CA LYS A 25 -23.75 25.15 -13.31
C LYS A 25 -23.53 24.24 -14.52
N LEU A 26 -23.87 22.96 -14.36
CA LEU A 26 -24.67 22.15 -15.29
C LEU A 26 -24.82 20.74 -14.68
N ARG A 27 -26.06 20.44 -14.25
CA ARG A 27 -26.55 19.28 -13.48
C ARG A 27 -26.22 19.27 -11.98
N GLN A 28 -27.25 19.65 -11.22
CA GLN A 28 -27.34 19.77 -9.76
C GLN A 28 -26.80 18.56 -8.98
N LYS A 29 -25.56 18.65 -8.52
CA LYS A 29 -25.01 17.82 -7.45
C LYS A 29 -24.15 18.72 -6.56
N TYR A 30 -24.42 18.73 -5.26
CA TYR A 30 -23.73 19.60 -4.30
C TYR A 30 -22.90 18.72 -3.35
N MET A 31 -21.62 19.06 -3.20
CA MET A 31 -20.75 18.47 -2.18
C MET A 31 -20.64 19.43 -0.99
N HIS A 32 -20.92 18.92 0.21
CA HIS A 32 -20.83 19.69 1.44
C HIS A 32 -19.81 19.05 2.38
N HIS A 33 -18.84 19.86 2.81
CA HIS A 33 -17.84 19.46 3.80
C HIS A 33 -18.19 20.11 5.15
N CYS A 34 -18.41 19.28 6.17
CA CYS A 34 -18.71 19.76 7.52
C CYS A 34 -17.47 19.63 8.41
N SER A 35 -16.86 20.77 8.77
CA SER A 35 -15.59 20.80 9.51
C SER A 35 -15.69 20.31 10.96
N SER A 36 -16.90 20.20 11.53
CA SER A 36 -17.09 19.72 12.91
C SER A 36 -17.03 18.20 13.03
N ASN A 37 -17.46 17.47 11.99
CA ASN A 37 -17.68 16.01 12.07
C ASN A 37 -16.77 15.20 11.14
N LYS A 38 -15.84 15.82 10.38
CA LYS A 38 -14.96 15.13 9.41
C LYS A 38 -15.73 14.17 8.49
N MET A 39 -16.88 14.64 7.98
CA MET A 39 -17.79 13.88 7.13
C MET A 39 -18.06 14.67 5.84
N ILE A 40 -18.07 13.96 4.71
CA ILE A 40 -18.42 14.52 3.40
C ILE A 40 -19.82 14.07 3.02
N TYR A 41 -20.70 15.02 2.72
CA TYR A 41 -22.09 14.76 2.35
C TYR A 41 -22.32 15.06 0.88
N TYR A 42 -22.96 14.12 0.19
CA TYR A 42 -23.41 14.29 -1.19
C TYR A 42 -24.91 14.60 -1.20
N LEU A 43 -25.27 15.81 -1.64
CA LEU A 43 -26.66 16.26 -1.71
C LEU A 43 -27.11 16.37 -3.17
N GLN A 44 -28.25 15.76 -3.48
CA GLN A 44 -28.92 15.93 -4.76
C GLN A 44 -30.22 16.71 -4.55
N SER A 45 -30.46 17.72 -5.39
CA SER A 45 -31.68 18.52 -5.32
C SER A 45 -32.71 17.99 -6.32
N GLN A 46 -33.81 17.46 -5.82
CA GLN A 46 -35.06 17.36 -6.58
C GLN A 46 -36.13 18.11 -5.78
N ARG A 47 -36.46 19.33 -6.23
CA ARG A 47 -37.62 20.16 -5.82
C ARG A 47 -38.16 19.92 -4.37
N ARG A 48 -37.39 20.39 -3.36
CA ARG A 48 -37.60 20.38 -1.86
C ARG A 48 -37.25 19.08 -1.12
N PRO A 49 -36.93 19.17 0.21
CA PRO A 49 -35.67 19.64 0.79
C PRO A 49 -34.47 18.74 0.41
N LEU A 50 -33.23 19.21 0.68
CA LEU A 50 -32.00 18.48 0.33
C LEU A 50 -31.94 17.11 1.01
N GLN A 51 -31.89 16.03 0.23
CA GLN A 51 -31.73 14.67 0.72
C GLN A 51 -30.25 14.29 0.73
N ILE A 52 -29.77 13.75 1.85
CA ILE A 52 -28.43 13.15 1.95
C ILE A 52 -28.48 11.82 1.21
N VAL A 53 -27.79 11.76 0.06
CA VAL A 53 -27.73 10.55 -0.77
C VAL A 53 -26.65 9.61 -0.26
N GLN A 54 -25.54 10.16 0.26
CA GLN A 54 -24.43 9.37 0.77
C GLN A 54 -23.60 10.18 1.79
N CYS A 55 -23.13 9.49 2.83
CA CYS A 55 -22.29 10.01 3.90
C CYS A 55 -21.05 9.11 4.02
N CYS A 56 -19.85 9.70 3.96
CA CYS A 56 -18.60 8.95 4.09
C CYS A 56 -17.70 9.59 5.14
N ASP A 57 -17.27 8.76 6.11
CA ASP A 57 -16.29 9.11 7.14
C ASP A 57 -14.90 9.27 6.53
N VAL A 58 -14.24 10.38 6.82
CA VAL A 58 -12.90 10.71 6.29
C VAL A 58 -11.83 9.71 6.76
N SER A 59 -12.08 8.93 7.82
CA SER A 59 -11.16 7.89 8.32
C SER A 59 -11.16 6.59 7.51
N ASN A 60 -12.16 6.32 6.67
CA ASN A 60 -12.28 5.07 5.91
C ASN A 60 -12.34 5.31 4.40
N PHE A 61 -11.40 6.10 3.87
CA PHE A 61 -11.13 6.14 2.43
C PHE A 61 -10.30 4.92 2.01
N SER A 62 -10.87 3.72 2.14
CA SER A 62 -10.43 2.54 1.43
C SER A 62 -11.48 2.17 0.39
N LEU A 63 -11.05 2.18 -0.88
CA LEU A 63 -11.68 1.52 -2.02
C LEU A 63 -13.12 1.95 -2.37
N CYS A 64 -13.23 3.05 -3.11
CA CYS A 64 -14.32 3.23 -4.07
C CYS A 64 -13.71 3.58 -5.43
N ASN A 65 -13.65 2.60 -6.33
CA ASN A 65 -13.26 2.77 -7.73
C ASN A 65 -14.27 3.68 -8.45
N PHE A 66 -13.97 4.96 -8.59
CA PHE A 66 -14.65 5.82 -9.56
C PHE A 66 -13.71 6.09 -10.74
N LYS A 67 -13.97 5.39 -11.85
CA LYS A 67 -13.51 5.82 -13.17
C LYS A 67 -14.26 7.09 -13.53
N THR A 68 -13.61 8.25 -13.41
CA THR A 68 -14.07 9.48 -14.04
C THR A 68 -13.24 9.74 -15.29
N ASN A 69 -13.91 9.73 -16.43
CA ASN A 69 -13.32 10.06 -17.72
C ASN A 69 -12.83 11.51 -17.71
N ASN A 70 -11.59 11.70 -18.16
CA ASN A 70 -11.01 12.93 -18.71
C ASN A 70 -11.59 14.26 -18.21
N VAL A 71 -11.21 14.69 -17.01
CA VAL A 71 -10.97 16.10 -16.69
C VAL A 71 -9.81 16.15 -15.71
N ARG A 72 -8.67 16.66 -16.17
CA ARG A 72 -7.52 17.01 -15.32
C ARG A 72 -7.84 18.34 -14.68
N ASP A 73 -8.41 18.32 -13.49
CA ASP A 73 -8.36 19.43 -12.54
C ASP A 73 -8.70 18.86 -11.16
N PHE A 74 -7.67 18.41 -10.44
CA PHE A 74 -7.76 18.09 -9.03
C PHE A 74 -6.58 18.77 -8.33
N SER A 75 -6.85 19.93 -7.73
CA SER A 75 -6.00 20.51 -6.70
C SER A 75 -6.12 19.67 -5.42
N ILE A 76 -5.40 18.55 -5.36
CA ILE A 76 -5.33 17.69 -4.18
C ILE A 76 -4.28 18.28 -3.22
N THR A 77 -4.59 19.36 -2.51
CA THR A 77 -3.73 19.80 -1.40
C THR A 77 -4.43 20.40 -0.19
N SER A 78 -5.73 20.72 -0.20
CA SER A 78 -6.27 21.54 0.89
C SER A 78 -6.61 20.81 2.20
N ASP A 79 -7.03 19.54 2.18
CA ASP A 79 -7.72 18.99 3.36
C ASP A 79 -6.95 17.90 4.15
N LEU A 80 -5.87 17.33 3.59
CA LEU A 80 -5.09 16.29 4.28
C LEU A 80 -4.08 16.84 5.32
N LEU A 81 -3.96 18.16 5.45
CA LEU A 81 -3.04 18.83 6.40
C LEU A 81 -3.74 19.57 7.54
N ALA A 82 -5.05 19.41 7.73
CA ALA A 82 -5.73 19.91 8.92
C ALA A 82 -5.48 18.98 10.13
N LYS A 83 -4.24 18.95 10.65
CA LYS A 83 -3.96 18.29 11.94
C LYS A 83 -4.65 19.05 13.07
N SER A 84 -5.45 18.32 13.85
CA SER A 84 -5.94 18.77 15.16
C SER A 84 -4.76 19.24 16.03
N LYS A 85 -4.96 20.39 16.67
CA LYS A 85 -3.95 21.18 17.41
C LYS A 85 -3.41 20.42 18.64
N ASN A 86 -2.52 19.46 18.45
CA ASN A 86 -1.72 18.89 19.53
C ASN A 86 -0.53 19.82 19.80
N ARG A 87 -0.42 20.33 21.04
CA ARG A 87 0.63 21.26 21.49
C ARG A 87 2.01 20.57 21.35
N GLY A 88 2.78 20.93 20.33
CA GLY A 88 4.20 20.53 20.22
C GLY A 88 4.79 20.44 18.82
N GLU A 89 3.98 20.24 17.77
CA GLU A 89 4.51 20.12 16.40
C GLU A 89 4.60 21.50 15.71
N LYS A 90 5.79 21.83 15.18
CA LYS A 90 6.01 23.03 14.35
C LYS A 90 5.00 23.03 13.19
N LYS A 91 4.16 24.08 13.10
CA LYS A 91 3.24 24.31 11.96
C LYS A 91 4.06 24.31 10.66
N GLN A 92 3.91 23.26 9.84
CA GLN A 92 4.34 23.33 8.45
C GLN A 92 3.43 24.34 7.75
N LYS A 93 4.00 25.43 7.26
CA LYS A 93 3.25 26.46 6.52
C LYS A 93 2.67 25.82 5.26
N THR A 94 1.36 25.93 5.06
CA THR A 94 0.71 25.56 3.81
C THR A 94 1.28 26.48 2.72
N GLN A 95 2.13 25.94 1.85
CA GLN A 95 2.63 26.68 0.70
C GLN A 95 1.62 26.47 -0.42
N HIS A 96 1.04 27.57 -0.93
CA HIS A 96 0.30 27.55 -2.19
C HIS A 96 1.33 27.30 -3.29
N ILE A 97 1.23 26.17 -3.96
CA ILE A 97 2.16 25.78 -5.03
C ILE A 97 1.35 25.82 -6.31
N ASP A 98 1.62 26.83 -7.14
CA ASP A 98 1.02 26.93 -8.46
C ASP A 98 1.63 25.82 -9.35
N TYR A 99 0.85 24.77 -9.60
CA TYR A 99 1.28 23.58 -10.36
C TYR A 99 1.86 23.92 -11.74
N ASN A 100 1.35 24.98 -12.38
CA ASN A 100 1.78 25.42 -13.71
C ASN A 100 3.24 25.93 -13.73
N GLU A 101 3.73 26.53 -12.65
CA GLU A 101 5.13 26.99 -12.55
C GLU A 101 6.09 25.82 -12.33
N PHE A 102 5.63 24.79 -11.63
CA PHE A 102 6.43 23.60 -11.30
C PHE A 102 6.65 22.71 -12.53
N GLU A 103 5.62 22.51 -13.36
CA GLU A 103 5.64 21.62 -14.52
C GLU A 103 6.59 22.11 -15.64
N GLN A 104 6.82 23.44 -15.74
CA GLN A 104 7.76 24.02 -16.70
C GLN A 104 9.23 23.80 -16.31
N VAL A 105 9.51 23.63 -15.01
CA VAL A 105 10.87 23.55 -14.48
C VAL A 105 11.28 22.13 -14.16
N VAL A 106 10.36 21.26 -13.76
CA VAL A 106 10.66 19.87 -13.40
C VAL A 106 9.72 18.92 -14.12
N ASP A 107 10.29 17.87 -14.70
CA ASP A 107 9.52 16.77 -15.27
C ASP A 107 8.83 15.96 -14.14
N VAL A 108 7.64 16.40 -13.73
CA VAL A 108 6.86 15.79 -12.64
C VAL A 108 6.67 14.29 -12.85
N ASN A 109 6.31 13.90 -14.07
CA ASN A 109 6.04 12.50 -14.43
C ASN A 109 7.29 11.63 -14.22
N LYS A 110 8.48 12.14 -14.57
CA LYS A 110 9.73 11.42 -14.39
C LYS A 110 10.08 11.29 -12.91
N LEU A 111 9.90 12.35 -12.12
CA LEU A 111 10.12 12.33 -10.68
C LEU A 111 9.20 11.30 -9.99
N ILE A 112 7.91 11.32 -10.32
CA ILE A 112 6.92 10.37 -9.76
C ILE A 112 7.31 8.93 -10.15
N SER A 113 7.60 8.67 -11.43
CA SER A 113 7.99 7.33 -11.87
C SER A 113 9.24 6.79 -11.15
N GLN A 114 10.22 7.64 -10.86
CA GLN A 114 11.43 7.24 -10.10
C GLN A 114 11.12 6.90 -8.64
N LEU A 115 10.19 7.62 -8.02
CA LEU A 115 9.75 7.37 -6.65
C LEU A 115 8.86 6.12 -6.56
N ASP A 116 7.95 5.93 -7.52
CA ASP A 116 7.11 4.74 -7.62
C ASP A 116 7.97 3.49 -7.83
N ASN A 117 8.96 3.54 -8.71
CA ASN A 117 9.92 2.45 -8.91
C ASN A 117 10.67 2.08 -7.61
N ALA A 118 10.93 3.04 -6.72
CA ALA A 118 11.57 2.75 -5.44
C ALA A 118 10.62 1.96 -4.51
N ILE A 119 9.34 2.31 -4.50
CA ILE A 119 8.30 1.59 -3.73
C ILE A 119 8.01 0.22 -4.34
N GLU A 120 7.95 0.09 -5.66
CA GLU A 120 7.75 -1.19 -6.34
C GLU A 120 8.89 -2.16 -6.03
N LYS A 121 10.15 -1.71 -6.10
CA LYS A 121 11.29 -2.52 -5.68
C LYS A 121 11.19 -2.98 -4.23
N LEU A 122 10.74 -2.11 -3.32
CA LEU A 122 10.52 -2.49 -1.92
C LEU A 122 9.43 -3.57 -1.79
N LYS A 123 8.35 -3.48 -2.57
CA LYS A 123 7.30 -4.53 -2.62
C LYS A 123 7.87 -5.86 -3.08
N ASP A 124 8.64 -5.84 -4.16
CA ASP A 124 9.23 -7.05 -4.74
C ASP A 124 10.21 -7.70 -3.76
N ASP A 125 11.08 -6.90 -3.13
CA ASP A 125 12.02 -7.36 -2.10
C ASP A 125 11.27 -8.02 -0.93
N PHE A 126 10.14 -7.43 -0.51
CA PHE A 126 9.31 -7.99 0.56
C PHE A 126 8.67 -9.32 0.16
N ILE A 127 8.15 -9.43 -1.07
CA ILE A 127 7.54 -10.67 -1.56
C ILE A 127 8.58 -11.79 -1.67
N GLN A 128 9.77 -11.48 -2.20
CA GLN A 128 10.81 -12.47 -2.46
C GLN A 128 11.50 -12.94 -1.16
N HIS A 129 11.82 -12.02 -0.25
CA HIS A 129 12.70 -12.32 0.88
C HIS A 129 11.99 -12.46 2.23
N LEU A 130 10.79 -11.88 2.40
CA LEU A 130 10.17 -11.76 3.72
C LEU A 130 8.92 -12.63 3.90
N SER A 131 8.78 -13.73 3.17
CA SER A 131 7.66 -14.64 3.40
C SER A 131 8.03 -15.75 4.40
N VAL A 132 7.26 -15.82 5.48
CA VAL A 132 7.36 -16.85 6.54
C VAL A 132 7.04 -18.24 5.99
N ARG A 133 6.30 -18.32 4.88
CA ARG A 133 5.79 -19.56 4.29
C ARG A 133 6.54 -19.97 3.02
N SER A 134 7.54 -19.21 2.58
CA SER A 134 8.21 -19.41 1.28
C SER A 134 8.76 -20.81 1.09
N ASN A 135 9.24 -21.46 2.15
CA ASN A 135 9.76 -22.82 2.05
C ASN A 135 8.69 -23.83 1.59
N VAL A 136 7.41 -23.59 1.88
CA VAL A 136 6.33 -24.52 1.47
C VAL A 136 5.97 -24.31 -0.01
N GLY A 137 5.93 -23.06 -0.49
CA GLY A 137 5.66 -22.76 -1.89
C GLY A 137 6.84 -23.09 -2.81
N ALA A 138 8.08 -23.02 -2.32
CA ALA A 138 9.27 -23.35 -3.08
C ALA A 138 9.40 -24.85 -3.40
N ILE A 139 8.82 -25.73 -2.58
CA ILE A 139 8.87 -27.19 -2.79
C ILE A 139 8.12 -27.59 -4.06
N ASP A 140 7.03 -26.89 -4.38
CA ASP A 140 6.24 -27.13 -5.57
C ASP A 140 7.03 -26.90 -6.88
N MET A 141 7.84 -25.85 -6.94
CA MET A 141 8.63 -25.49 -8.13
C MET A 141 10.00 -26.19 -8.16
N LEU A 142 10.22 -27.17 -7.28
CA LEU A 142 11.48 -27.88 -7.22
C LEU A 142 11.70 -28.72 -8.49
N SER A 143 12.81 -28.48 -9.19
CA SER A 143 13.27 -29.34 -10.28
C SER A 143 13.89 -30.64 -9.75
N VAL A 144 13.44 -31.76 -10.31
CA VAL A 144 13.87 -33.13 -10.01
C VAL A 144 14.32 -33.77 -11.33
N LYS A 145 15.54 -34.32 -11.31
CA LYS A 145 16.07 -35.09 -12.44
C LYS A 145 15.52 -36.51 -12.40
N PHE A 146 14.68 -36.86 -13.36
CA PHE A 146 14.15 -38.21 -13.52
C PHE A 146 14.35 -38.67 -14.97
N ASP A 147 14.97 -39.84 -15.14
CA ASP A 147 15.22 -40.45 -16.45
C ASP A 147 15.92 -39.52 -17.47
N GLY A 148 16.93 -38.79 -17.00
CA GLY A 148 17.75 -37.88 -17.83
C GLY A 148 17.08 -36.55 -18.20
N LYS A 149 15.85 -36.29 -17.74
CA LYS A 149 15.13 -35.04 -17.96
C LYS A 149 14.81 -34.34 -16.64
N ASP A 150 14.67 -33.02 -16.70
CA ASP A 150 14.28 -32.18 -15.57
C ASP A 150 12.75 -32.08 -15.54
N PHE A 151 12.14 -32.46 -14.43
CA PHE A 151 10.70 -32.35 -14.17
C PHE A 151 10.47 -31.53 -12.90
N THR A 152 9.31 -30.90 -12.79
CA THR A 152 8.92 -30.25 -11.53
C THR A 152 8.32 -31.27 -10.57
N LEU A 153 8.45 -31.03 -9.27
CA LEU A 153 7.91 -31.93 -8.25
C LEU A 153 6.38 -32.07 -8.36
N GLN A 154 5.68 -31.01 -8.77
CA GLN A 154 4.23 -31.03 -9.04
C GLN A 154 3.82 -32.02 -10.13
N GLU A 155 4.67 -32.25 -11.14
CA GLU A 155 4.38 -33.19 -12.24
C GLU A 155 4.56 -34.65 -11.81
N LEU A 156 5.54 -34.91 -10.94
CA LEU A 156 5.87 -36.26 -10.49
C LEU A 156 5.03 -36.72 -9.29
N ALA A 157 4.53 -35.79 -8.47
CA ALA A 157 3.83 -36.11 -7.24
C ALA A 157 2.66 -35.17 -6.95
N LYS A 158 1.58 -35.74 -6.37
CA LYS A 158 0.47 -34.94 -5.85
C LYS A 158 0.82 -34.40 -4.46
N ILE A 159 0.91 -33.08 -4.34
CA ILE A 159 1.29 -32.37 -3.11
C ILE A 159 0.05 -32.07 -2.27
N SER A 160 0.04 -32.53 -1.02
CA SER A 160 -0.97 -32.20 -0.01
C SER A 160 -0.31 -31.51 1.18
N ARG A 161 -0.72 -30.27 1.45
CA ARG A 161 -0.08 -29.39 2.43
C ARG A 161 -0.84 -29.44 3.76
N LYS A 162 -0.18 -29.93 4.82
CA LYS A 162 -0.66 -29.80 6.21
C LYS A 162 0.23 -28.78 6.96
N PRO A 163 -0.23 -28.16 8.05
CA PRO A 163 0.50 -27.07 8.72
C PRO A 163 1.90 -27.44 9.22
N LYS A 164 2.12 -28.71 9.60
CA LYS A 164 3.39 -29.21 10.15
C LYS A 164 4.13 -30.14 9.19
N LEU A 165 3.48 -30.57 8.12
CA LEU A 165 3.95 -31.68 7.29
C LEU A 165 3.39 -31.55 5.87
N ILE A 166 4.24 -31.78 4.88
CA ILE A 166 3.82 -31.92 3.49
C ILE A 166 3.78 -33.40 3.16
N VAL A 167 2.68 -33.84 2.58
CA VAL A 167 2.50 -35.21 2.08
C VAL A 167 2.65 -35.15 0.56
N LEU A 168 3.62 -35.88 0.03
CA LEU A 168 3.80 -36.07 -1.41
C LEU A 168 3.32 -37.48 -1.75
N ASN A 169 2.29 -37.60 -2.58
CA ASN A 169 1.82 -38.89 -3.08
C ASN A 169 2.43 -39.12 -4.47
N VAL A 170 3.29 -40.13 -4.59
CA VAL A 170 4.04 -40.45 -5.82
C VAL A 170 3.51 -41.74 -6.48
N SER A 171 2.23 -42.05 -6.28
CA SER A 171 1.61 -43.28 -6.82
C SER A 171 1.70 -43.42 -8.34
N THR A 172 1.74 -42.30 -9.08
CA THR A 172 1.85 -42.30 -10.54
C THR A 172 3.23 -42.78 -11.02
N PHE A 173 4.30 -42.44 -10.29
CA PHE A 173 5.69 -42.71 -10.68
C PHE A 173 6.54 -43.21 -9.49
N PRO A 174 6.31 -44.44 -9.00
CA PRO A 174 7.05 -44.96 -7.84
C PRO A 174 8.56 -45.06 -8.08
N GLN A 175 8.99 -45.17 -9.34
CA GLN A 175 10.41 -45.20 -9.72
C GLN A 175 11.12 -43.85 -9.50
N ALA A 176 10.39 -42.74 -9.41
CA ALA A 176 10.94 -41.40 -9.23
C ALA A 176 11.23 -41.05 -7.76
N ILE A 177 10.75 -41.86 -6.81
CA ILE A 177 10.93 -41.66 -5.36
C ILE A 177 12.39 -41.41 -4.95
N PRO A 178 13.39 -42.23 -5.35
CA PRO A 178 14.78 -42.00 -4.95
C PRO A 178 15.35 -40.66 -5.45
N ASP A 179 14.94 -40.22 -6.64
CA ASP A 179 15.40 -38.96 -7.21
C ASP A 179 14.72 -37.76 -6.56
N ILE A 180 13.45 -37.88 -6.20
CA ILE A 180 12.72 -36.90 -5.40
C ILE A 180 13.38 -36.75 -4.02
N LEU A 181 13.68 -37.86 -3.32
CA LEU A 181 14.33 -37.83 -2.00
C LEU A 181 15.70 -37.14 -2.07
N LYS A 182 16.53 -37.53 -3.05
CA LYS A 182 17.84 -36.88 -3.28
C LYS A 182 17.69 -35.39 -3.55
N SER A 183 16.71 -34.98 -4.36
CA SER A 183 16.47 -33.58 -4.69
C SER A 183 16.04 -32.80 -3.44
N LEU A 184 15.11 -33.33 -2.64
CA LEU A 184 14.65 -32.72 -1.39
C LEU A 184 15.78 -32.53 -0.37
N THR A 185 16.67 -33.51 -0.22
CA THR A 185 17.83 -33.41 0.70
C THR A 185 18.94 -32.50 0.17
N LYS A 186 19.21 -32.51 -1.15
CA LYS A 186 20.23 -31.63 -1.76
C LYS A 186 19.84 -30.15 -1.76
N ASN A 187 18.55 -29.84 -1.69
CA ASN A 187 18.11 -28.46 -1.63
C ASN A 187 18.62 -27.72 -0.39
N GLN A 188 18.74 -26.41 -0.53
CA GLN A 188 19.13 -25.49 0.54
C GLN A 188 18.16 -25.48 1.74
N MET A 189 17.00 -26.14 1.62
CA MET A 189 15.95 -26.18 2.64
C MET A 189 16.23 -27.17 3.80
N LYS A 190 17.27 -28.02 3.70
CA LYS A 190 17.69 -28.97 4.76
C LYS A 190 16.51 -29.74 5.39
N LEU A 191 15.61 -30.25 4.54
CA LEU A 191 14.45 -31.02 4.98
C LEU A 191 14.82 -32.51 5.11
N ASN A 192 14.22 -33.20 6.08
CA ASN A 192 14.39 -34.64 6.28
C ASN A 192 13.13 -35.39 5.81
N PRO A 193 13.03 -35.74 4.52
CA PRO A 193 11.90 -36.51 4.02
C PRO A 193 11.91 -37.95 4.56
N GLN A 194 10.74 -38.47 4.91
CA GLN A 194 10.52 -39.85 5.33
C GLN A 194 9.60 -40.55 4.33
N GLN A 195 10.05 -41.68 3.77
CA GLN A 195 9.26 -42.48 2.85
C GLN A 195 8.38 -43.49 3.60
N ASP A 196 7.15 -43.67 3.13
CA ASP A 196 6.21 -44.72 3.54
C ASP A 196 5.49 -45.27 2.29
N GLY A 197 5.97 -46.41 1.79
CA GLY A 197 5.52 -46.99 0.53
C GLY A 197 5.69 -46.01 -0.65
N THR A 198 4.56 -45.58 -1.22
CA THR A 198 4.46 -44.62 -2.34
C THR A 198 4.25 -43.17 -1.90
N THR A 199 4.23 -42.91 -0.59
CA THR A 199 4.02 -41.57 -0.01
C THR A 199 5.30 -41.08 0.67
N ILE A 200 5.62 -39.81 0.51
CA ILE A 200 6.76 -39.16 1.16
C ILE A 200 6.24 -38.08 2.11
N TYR A 201 6.65 -38.15 3.36
CA TYR A 201 6.36 -37.20 4.41
C TYR A 201 7.53 -36.23 4.57
N VAL A 202 7.27 -34.93 4.39
CA VAL A 202 8.28 -33.89 4.58
C VAL A 202 7.91 -33.05 5.79
N PRO A 203 8.56 -33.23 6.95
CA PRO A 203 8.32 -32.41 8.12
C PRO A 203 8.82 -30.99 7.86
N ILE A 204 7.94 -30.00 8.06
CA ILE A 204 8.33 -28.60 7.96
C ILE A 204 8.82 -28.15 9.35
N PRO A 205 10.06 -27.67 9.50
CA PRO A 205 10.52 -27.10 10.76
C PRO A 205 9.64 -25.89 11.10
N LYS A 206 9.26 -25.77 12.38
CA LYS A 206 8.53 -24.58 12.84
C LYS A 206 9.47 -23.38 12.78
N VAL A 207 8.97 -22.29 12.21
CA VAL A 207 9.63 -20.98 12.31
C VAL A 207 9.71 -20.56 13.78
N THR A 208 10.92 -20.46 14.33
CA THR A 208 11.15 -20.02 15.71
C THR A 208 10.94 -18.50 15.82
N LYS A 209 10.74 -17.99 17.05
CA LYS A 209 10.63 -16.54 17.30
C LYS A 209 11.88 -15.80 16.81
N GLU A 210 13.06 -16.36 17.06
CA GLU A 210 14.34 -15.83 16.58
C GLU A 210 14.39 -15.68 15.06
N GLN A 211 13.88 -16.66 14.30
CA GLN A 211 13.81 -16.57 12.84
C GLN A 211 12.86 -15.46 12.37
N ARG A 212 11.71 -15.28 13.04
CA ARG A 212 10.78 -14.18 12.75
C ARG A 212 11.41 -12.81 13.05
N GLU A 213 12.17 -12.70 14.14
CA GLU A 213 12.91 -11.48 14.48
C GLU A 213 14.00 -11.16 13.44
N ILE A 214 14.72 -12.16 12.94
CA ILE A 214 15.69 -11.99 11.85
C ILE A 214 15.00 -11.48 10.58
N LEU A 215 13.85 -12.05 10.20
CA LEU A 215 13.06 -11.57 9.07
C LEU A 215 12.60 -10.12 9.26
N SER A 216 12.15 -9.76 10.47
CA SER A 216 11.74 -8.38 10.80
C SER A 216 12.91 -7.39 10.72
N LYS A 217 14.11 -7.79 11.18
CA LYS A 217 15.34 -7.00 11.01
C LYS A 217 15.72 -6.85 9.54
N ASN A 218 15.60 -7.91 8.75
CA ASN A 218 15.86 -7.87 7.31
C ASN A 218 14.88 -6.91 6.61
N ALA A 219 13.61 -6.91 6.97
CA ALA A 219 12.62 -5.95 6.46
C ALA A 219 13.06 -4.50 6.65
N LYS A 220 13.61 -4.19 7.84
CA LYS A 220 14.16 -2.86 8.13
C LYS A 220 15.35 -2.51 7.24
N SER A 221 16.20 -3.46 6.91
CA SER A 221 17.33 -3.22 6.01
C SER A 221 16.88 -2.85 4.58
N PHE A 222 15.84 -3.51 4.05
CA PHE A 222 15.25 -3.16 2.75
C PHE A 222 14.57 -1.79 2.76
N TYR A 223 13.87 -1.46 3.85
CA TYR A 223 13.31 -0.11 4.03
C TYR A 223 14.39 0.98 4.01
N VAL A 224 15.53 0.77 4.71
CA VAL A 224 16.64 1.72 4.70
C VAL A 224 17.17 1.93 3.28
N LYS A 225 17.35 0.85 2.51
CA LYS A 225 17.74 0.94 1.09
C LYS A 225 16.73 1.72 0.25
N CYS A 226 15.43 1.52 0.46
CA CYS A 226 14.38 2.29 -0.22
C CYS A 226 14.45 3.78 0.14
N CYS A 227 14.61 4.11 1.41
CA CYS A 227 14.78 5.49 1.88
C CYS A 227 16.01 6.16 1.29
N ASP A 228 17.12 5.44 1.19
CA ASP A 228 18.33 5.96 0.56
C ASP A 228 18.14 6.20 -0.94
N ASN A 229 17.41 5.32 -1.64
CA ASN A 229 17.04 5.53 -3.04
C ASN A 229 16.15 6.77 -3.21
N VAL A 230 15.14 6.96 -2.36
CA VAL A 230 14.28 8.15 -2.36
C VAL A 230 15.12 9.41 -2.13
N ARG A 231 16.05 9.39 -1.17
CA ARG A 231 16.98 10.51 -0.90
C ARG A 231 17.90 10.79 -2.09
N GLN A 232 18.38 9.77 -2.78
CA GLN A 232 19.19 9.94 -3.98
C GLN A 232 18.41 10.59 -5.11
N VAL A 233 17.15 10.16 -5.35
CA VAL A 233 16.25 10.78 -6.34
C VAL A 233 16.02 12.25 -6.00
N ARG A 234 15.63 12.55 -4.75
CA ARG A 234 15.49 13.92 -4.23
C ARG A 234 16.72 14.77 -4.52
N ASN A 235 17.90 14.31 -4.09
CA ASN A 235 19.15 15.06 -4.24
C ASN A 235 19.52 15.28 -5.71
N LYS A 236 19.26 14.31 -6.59
CA LYS A 236 19.47 14.46 -8.04
C LYS A 236 18.55 15.54 -8.62
N GLN A 237 17.28 15.55 -8.24
CA GLN A 237 16.31 16.53 -8.74
C GLN A 237 16.59 17.94 -8.23
N ILE A 238 16.93 18.10 -6.94
CA ILE A 238 17.34 19.40 -6.38
C ILE A 238 18.59 19.92 -7.09
N LYS A 239 19.59 19.07 -7.34
CA LYS A 239 20.78 19.46 -8.11
C LYS A 239 20.43 19.92 -9.53
N ALA A 240 19.54 19.21 -10.22
CA ALA A 240 19.09 19.56 -11.56
C ALA A 240 18.37 20.93 -11.59
N VAL A 241 17.53 21.21 -10.59
CA VAL A 241 16.85 22.52 -10.46
C VAL A 241 17.86 23.65 -10.24
N LYS A 242 18.88 23.45 -9.39
CA LYS A 242 19.92 24.45 -9.13
C LYS A 242 20.84 24.74 -10.33
N GLN A 243 21.00 23.77 -11.23
CA GLN A 243 21.83 23.92 -12.44
C GLN A 243 21.13 24.68 -13.56
N LYS A 244 19.79 24.83 -13.51
CA LYS A 244 19.06 25.59 -14.52
C LYS A 244 19.30 27.08 -14.33
N GLU A 245 20.04 27.67 -15.27
CA GLU A 245 20.22 29.12 -15.34
C GLU A 245 18.88 29.80 -15.68
N LYS A 246 18.67 31.04 -15.20
CA LYS A 246 17.47 31.89 -15.41
C LYS A 246 16.25 31.66 -14.50
N LEU A 247 16.38 30.90 -13.40
CA LEU A 247 15.29 30.77 -12.41
C LEU A 247 15.40 31.81 -11.29
N ALA A 248 14.27 32.38 -10.86
CA ALA A 248 14.23 33.23 -9.68
C ALA A 248 14.51 32.40 -8.41
N LYS A 249 15.25 32.97 -7.45
CA LYS A 249 15.61 32.29 -6.19
C LYS A 249 14.39 31.81 -5.41
N ASP A 250 13.31 32.60 -5.41
CA ASP A 250 12.06 32.26 -4.73
C ASP A 250 11.34 31.07 -5.40
N LEU A 251 11.43 30.94 -6.72
CA LEU A 251 10.90 29.78 -7.45
C LEU A 251 11.68 28.51 -7.11
N VAL A 252 13.01 28.59 -7.08
CA VAL A 252 13.87 27.45 -6.70
C VAL A 252 13.52 26.96 -5.30
N PHE A 253 13.36 27.87 -4.34
CA PHE A 253 13.00 27.51 -2.96
C PHE A 253 11.62 26.82 -2.88
N ARG A 254 10.62 27.29 -3.65
CA ARG A 254 9.28 26.67 -3.72
C ARG A 254 9.30 25.28 -4.37
N ILE A 255 10.16 25.08 -5.38
CA ILE A 255 10.32 23.77 -6.04
C ILE A 255 11.02 22.79 -5.11
N GLU A 256 12.07 23.23 -4.40
CA GLU A 256 12.76 22.41 -3.40
C GLU A 256 11.82 21.94 -2.29
N SER A 257 11.01 22.83 -1.72
CA SER A 257 10.05 22.47 -0.69
C SER A 257 9.00 21.48 -1.19
N TYR A 258 8.55 21.60 -2.44
CA TYR A 258 7.63 20.63 -3.03
C TYR A 258 8.25 19.26 -3.20
N ILE A 259 9.48 19.18 -3.74
CA ILE A 259 10.21 17.91 -3.88
C ILE A 259 10.41 17.26 -2.50
N ASP A 260 10.67 18.06 -1.47
CA ASP A 260 10.81 17.60 -0.09
C ASP A 260 9.51 17.01 0.44
N ILE A 261 8.38 17.72 0.29
CA ILE A 261 7.06 17.25 0.70
C ILE A 261 6.72 15.94 -0.01
N LEU A 262 6.92 15.85 -1.33
CA LEU A 262 6.71 14.62 -2.08
C LEU A 262 7.59 13.48 -1.55
N SER A 263 8.89 13.72 -1.39
CA SER A 263 9.82 12.71 -0.86
C SER A 263 9.37 12.20 0.52
N HIS A 264 8.93 13.09 1.41
CA HIS A 264 8.40 12.74 2.73
C HIS A 264 7.12 11.88 2.66
N GLN A 265 6.24 12.14 1.69
CA GLN A 265 5.06 11.30 1.48
C GLN A 265 5.46 9.87 1.09
N TYR A 266 6.44 9.71 0.20
CA TYR A 266 6.91 8.38 -0.21
C TYR A 266 7.67 7.66 0.92
N THR A 267 8.44 8.37 1.76
CA THR A 267 9.05 7.75 2.94
C THR A 267 8.00 7.26 3.93
N ASN A 268 6.93 8.04 4.15
CA ASN A 268 5.85 7.63 5.05
C ASN A 268 5.07 6.42 4.49
N LYS A 269 4.85 6.36 3.17
CA LYS A 269 4.26 5.17 2.53
C LYS A 269 5.14 3.93 2.76
N ALA A 270 6.46 4.05 2.58
CA ALA A 270 7.40 2.96 2.83
C ALA A 270 7.43 2.53 4.31
N GLU A 271 7.29 3.48 5.24
CA GLU A 271 7.20 3.20 6.68
C GLU A 271 5.93 2.42 7.04
N GLN A 272 4.77 2.84 6.54
CA GLN A 272 3.50 2.12 6.73
C GLN A 272 3.57 0.68 6.21
N MET A 273 4.22 0.49 5.04
CA MET A 273 4.43 -0.84 4.48
C MET A 273 5.34 -1.71 5.36
N LEU A 274 6.42 -1.13 5.90
CA LEU A 274 7.31 -1.81 6.82
C LEU A 274 6.57 -2.20 8.10
N GLU A 275 5.82 -1.30 8.73
CA GLU A 275 5.06 -1.59 9.95
C GLU A 275 4.06 -2.73 9.74
N THR A 276 3.31 -2.66 8.63
CA THR A 276 2.34 -3.70 8.26
C THR A 276 3.03 -5.06 8.12
N LYS A 277 4.18 -5.09 7.43
CA LYS A 277 4.94 -6.33 7.24
C LYS A 277 5.59 -6.83 8.51
N GLN A 278 6.10 -5.96 9.38
CA GLN A 278 6.68 -6.38 10.66
C GLN A 278 5.62 -6.99 11.59
N LYS A 279 4.41 -6.43 11.62
CA LYS A 279 3.28 -7.01 12.37
C LYS A 279 2.90 -8.40 11.84
N GLU A 280 2.83 -8.55 10.51
CA GLU A 280 2.58 -9.85 9.85
C GLU A 280 3.65 -10.89 10.21
N LEU A 281 4.93 -10.49 10.22
CA LEU A 281 6.05 -11.38 10.50
C LEU A 281 6.11 -11.84 11.96
N LEU A 282 5.81 -10.95 12.90
CA LEU A 282 5.82 -11.26 14.34
C LEU A 282 4.57 -12.06 14.74
N GLY A 283 3.46 -11.88 14.01
CA GLY A 283 2.20 -12.56 14.24
C GLY A 283 1.26 -11.79 15.16
N ASP A 284 1.42 -10.46 15.26
CA ASP A 284 0.54 -9.57 16.04
C ASP A 284 -0.71 -9.15 15.25
N SER A 285 -0.98 -9.81 14.11
CA SER A 285 -2.04 -9.48 13.16
C SER A 285 -3.25 -10.42 13.23
N GLU A 286 -3.53 -11.00 14.40
CA GLU A 286 -4.78 -11.70 14.75
C GLU A 286 -5.21 -11.35 16.18
#